data_AF-A0A9E3BN35-F1
#
_entry.id   AF-A0A9E3BN35-F1
#
_cell.length_a   1.000
_cell.length_b   1.000
_cell.length_c   1.000
_cell.angle_alpha   90.00
_cell.angle_beta   90.00
_cell.angle_gamma   90.00
#
_symmetry.space_group_name_H-M   'P 1'
#
loop_
_entity.id
_entity.type
_entity.pdbx_description
1 polymer ?
#
loop_
_entity_poly.entity_id
_entity_poly.type
_entity_poly.pdbx_seq_one_letter_code
_entity_poly.pdbx_strand_id
1 'polypeptide(L)'
;MRPIRRSDWIRVLLPAVACLGLLAACDEGPTGPGSQAQPAGGRMWVAVALPRDLPDDRTWLPFLSAGKGTPSPALQRVQALQETAKKLRKRGDLEGSLRKEEEASRVAAASLTAPPPRAAVADALASLDRWTGRAEEAYERHPLQELSDGLGAVRQERDAAAAALTRGDTLAAVGHLAQAAAEARQHSPAAVALRVFARAEEVVKSGRLPKEEAARADRLLRYARDAVLTGDPDRAFRRAVYALQLVESYAAR
;
A
#
# COMPACT_ATOMS: atom_id res chain seq x y z
N MET A 1 15.90 35.76 -55.48
CA MET A 1 15.77 35.35 -54.05
C MET A 1 14.45 35.88 -53.51
N ARG A 2 13.48 35.01 -53.19
CA ARG A 2 12.17 35.43 -52.66
C ARG A 2 12.15 35.29 -51.13
N PRO A 3 11.64 36.28 -50.38
CA PRO A 3 11.56 36.22 -48.93
C PRO A 3 10.45 35.27 -48.48
N ILE A 4 10.79 34.34 -47.59
CA ILE A 4 9.87 33.40 -46.96
C ILE A 4 9.00 34.17 -45.95
N ARG A 5 7.67 34.11 -46.10
CA ARG A 5 6.69 34.79 -45.23
C ARG A 5 6.61 34.06 -43.88
N ARG A 6 6.60 34.82 -42.79
CA ARG A 6 6.53 34.37 -41.38
C ARG A 6 5.25 33.59 -41.01
N SER A 7 4.26 33.47 -41.90
CA SER A 7 2.95 32.86 -41.60
C SER A 7 2.91 31.32 -41.64
N ASP A 8 3.90 30.68 -42.25
CA ASP A 8 3.80 29.25 -42.57
C ASP A 8 4.33 28.33 -41.45
N TRP A 9 5.03 28.91 -40.46
CA TRP A 9 5.59 28.17 -39.32
C TRP A 9 4.52 27.77 -38.28
N ILE A 10 3.41 28.53 -38.19
CA ILE A 10 2.37 28.30 -37.19
C ILE A 10 1.51 27.06 -37.54
N ARG A 11 1.41 26.69 -38.82
CA ARG A 11 0.56 25.55 -39.25
C ARG A 11 1.26 24.18 -39.15
N VAL A 12 2.58 24.15 -39.02
CA VAL A 12 3.34 22.88 -38.91
C VAL A 12 3.59 22.48 -37.44
N LEU A 13 3.52 23.42 -36.50
CA LEU A 13 3.78 23.14 -35.08
C LEU A 13 2.55 22.71 -34.25
N LEU A 14 1.31 22.97 -34.72
CA LEU A 14 0.11 22.60 -33.96
C LEU A 14 -0.15 21.08 -33.80
N PRO A 15 0.11 20.19 -34.79
CA PRO A 15 -0.16 18.77 -34.59
C PRO A 15 0.92 18.05 -33.76
N ALA A 16 2.13 18.63 -33.62
CA ALA A 16 3.20 18.02 -32.83
C ALA A 16 2.99 18.16 -31.30
N VAL A 17 2.31 19.24 -30.86
CA VAL A 17 1.99 19.45 -29.42
C VAL A 17 0.82 18.57 -28.97
N ALA A 18 -0.11 18.22 -29.88
CA ALA A 18 -1.26 17.35 -29.56
C ALA A 18 -0.85 15.88 -29.31
N CYS A 19 0.17 15.36 -30.00
CA CYS A 19 0.64 13.98 -29.78
C CYS A 19 1.47 13.81 -28.50
N LEU A 20 2.14 14.86 -28.01
CA LEU A 20 2.87 14.82 -26.74
C LEU A 20 1.95 14.83 -25.52
N GLY A 21 0.71 15.32 -25.65
CA GLY A 21 -0.29 15.28 -24.57
C GLY A 21 -0.90 13.88 -24.34
N LEU A 22 -0.89 13.00 -25.34
CA LEU A 22 -1.46 11.64 -25.24
C LEU A 22 -0.52 10.63 -24.58
N LEU A 23 0.80 10.90 -24.56
CA LEU A 23 1.77 10.02 -23.89
C LEU A 23 1.93 10.33 -22.39
N ALA A 24 1.50 11.50 -21.93
CA ALA A 24 1.51 11.87 -20.51
C ALA A 24 0.30 11.30 -19.72
N ALA A 25 -0.68 10.71 -20.41
CA ALA A 25 -1.86 10.08 -19.78
C ALA A 25 -1.69 8.57 -19.55
N CYS A 26 -0.61 7.97 -20.05
CA CYS A 26 -0.19 6.63 -19.65
C CYS A 26 0.65 6.74 -18.37
N ASP A 27 0.02 7.24 -17.30
CA ASP A 27 0.60 7.13 -15.97
C ASP A 27 0.80 5.63 -15.73
N GLU A 28 2.05 5.20 -15.59
CA GLU A 28 2.48 3.81 -15.42
C GLU A 28 1.82 3.24 -14.16
N GLY A 29 0.60 2.75 -14.33
CA GLY A 29 -0.09 1.95 -13.34
C GLY A 29 0.77 0.72 -13.04
N PRO A 30 0.62 0.12 -11.85
CA PRO A 30 1.29 -1.14 -11.55
C PRO A 30 0.96 -2.13 -12.67
N THR A 31 1.99 -2.62 -13.37
CA THR A 31 1.84 -3.58 -14.48
C THR A 31 1.43 -4.98 -14.00
N GLY A 32 1.31 -5.17 -12.69
CA GLY A 32 0.82 -6.37 -12.04
C GLY A 32 -0.71 -6.40 -11.87
N PRO A 33 -1.27 -7.55 -11.49
CA PRO A 33 -2.69 -7.68 -11.24
C PRO A 33 -3.13 -6.82 -10.04
N GLY A 34 -4.35 -6.28 -10.09
CA GLY A 34 -4.92 -5.48 -8.98
C GLY A 34 -5.12 -6.26 -7.67
N SER A 35 -5.13 -7.59 -7.74
CA SER A 35 -5.16 -8.50 -6.60
C SER A 35 -4.47 -9.83 -6.96
N GLN A 36 -3.95 -10.55 -5.96
CA GLN A 36 -3.43 -11.90 -6.11
C GLN A 36 -4.12 -12.83 -5.11
N ALA A 37 -4.49 -14.03 -5.56
CA ALA A 37 -5.08 -15.06 -4.72
C ALA A 37 -4.33 -16.37 -4.91
N GLN A 38 -3.93 -17.02 -3.82
CA GLN A 38 -3.26 -18.32 -3.87
C GLN A 38 -3.67 -19.22 -2.69
N PRO A 39 -3.97 -20.51 -2.93
CA PRO A 39 -4.32 -21.44 -1.87
C PRO A 39 -3.06 -21.94 -1.14
N ALA A 40 -3.09 -21.91 0.19
CA ALA A 40 -2.10 -22.53 1.09
C ALA A 40 -2.61 -22.46 2.53
N GLY A 41 -2.12 -23.28 3.43
CA GLY A 41 -2.60 -23.28 4.81
C GLY A 41 -3.97 -23.95 4.97
N GLY A 42 -4.42 -24.77 4.00
CA GLY A 42 -5.83 -25.19 3.90
C GLY A 42 -6.82 -24.04 3.67
N ARG A 43 -6.35 -22.85 3.27
CA ARG A 43 -7.16 -21.65 3.04
C ARG A 43 -6.72 -20.90 1.77
N MET A 44 -7.53 -19.96 1.32
CA MET A 44 -7.12 -19.01 0.29
C MET A 44 -6.48 -17.79 0.95
N TRP A 45 -5.35 -17.33 0.40
CA TRP A 45 -4.73 -16.06 0.77
C TRP A 45 -4.95 -15.06 -0.35
N VAL A 46 -5.50 -13.90 -0.02
CA VAL A 46 -5.78 -12.83 -0.99
C VAL A 46 -5.04 -11.56 -0.57
N ALA A 47 -4.30 -11.00 -1.49
CA ALA A 47 -3.63 -9.71 -1.37
C ALA A 47 -4.16 -8.73 -2.42
N VAL A 48 -4.42 -7.49 -2.02
CA VAL A 48 -4.93 -6.42 -2.88
C VAL A 48 -3.84 -5.37 -3.06
N ALA A 49 -3.50 -5.07 -4.32
CA ALA A 49 -2.47 -4.10 -4.63
C ALA A 49 -2.90 -2.69 -4.18
N LEU A 50 -2.04 -2.03 -3.40
CA LEU A 50 -2.29 -0.66 -2.97
C LEU A 50 -2.13 0.30 -4.16
N PRO A 51 -3.01 1.29 -4.33
CA PRO A 51 -2.74 2.43 -5.20
C PRO A 51 -1.46 3.14 -4.74
N ARG A 52 -0.67 3.65 -5.70
CA ARG A 52 0.60 4.33 -5.42
C ARG A 52 0.42 5.60 -4.58
N ASP A 53 -0.72 6.23 -4.72
CA ASP A 53 -1.11 7.49 -4.09
C ASP A 53 -2.05 7.28 -2.90
N LEU A 54 -2.15 6.06 -2.37
CA LEU A 54 -2.89 5.81 -1.13
C LEU A 54 -2.26 6.64 -0.01
N PRO A 55 -3.03 7.47 0.71
CA PRO A 55 -2.48 8.45 1.65
C PRO A 55 -1.68 7.78 2.76
N ASP A 56 -0.46 8.24 2.98
CA ASP A 56 0.45 7.82 4.05
C ASP A 56 0.79 9.02 4.96
N ASP A 57 1.70 8.80 5.90
CA ASP A 57 2.19 9.86 6.78
C ASP A 57 2.84 11.03 6.01
N ARG A 58 3.50 10.75 4.86
CA ARG A 58 4.16 11.75 4.02
C ARG A 58 3.18 12.66 3.31
N THR A 59 2.01 12.14 2.94
CA THR A 59 0.90 12.92 2.37
C THR A 59 0.53 14.10 3.27
N TRP A 60 0.61 13.92 4.59
CA TRP A 60 0.14 14.90 5.57
C TRP A 60 1.23 15.79 6.18
N LEU A 61 2.52 15.43 6.03
CA LEU A 61 3.65 16.20 6.58
C LEU A 61 3.62 17.71 6.27
N PRO A 62 3.26 18.17 5.04
CA PRO A 62 3.24 19.60 4.73
C PRO A 62 2.30 20.41 5.64
N PHE A 63 1.28 19.77 6.21
CA PHE A 63 0.23 20.40 7.02
C PHE A 63 0.51 20.30 8.53
N LEU A 64 1.62 19.66 8.93
CA LEU A 64 2.09 19.58 10.32
C LEU A 64 2.98 20.76 10.75
N SER A 65 3.45 21.57 9.81
CA SER A 65 4.40 22.65 10.09
C SER A 65 3.67 23.97 10.35
N ALA A 66 3.82 24.51 11.55
CA ALA A 66 3.10 25.70 12.02
C ALA A 66 3.71 27.05 11.56
N GLY A 67 4.66 27.07 10.61
CA GLY A 67 5.28 28.31 10.12
C GLY A 67 6.78 28.24 9.92
N LYS A 68 7.40 29.39 9.61
CA LYS A 68 8.79 29.52 9.14
C LYS A 68 9.82 29.07 10.19
N GLY A 69 10.36 27.87 10.01
CA GLY A 69 11.74 27.52 10.40
C GLY A 69 11.91 26.42 11.44
N THR A 70 10.95 26.22 12.35
CA THR A 70 11.08 25.21 13.42
C THR A 70 10.10 24.05 13.21
N PRO A 71 10.57 22.80 13.11
CA PRO A 71 9.71 21.62 13.04
C PRO A 71 8.79 21.56 14.26
N SER A 72 7.48 21.38 14.05
CA SER A 72 6.53 21.19 15.14
C SER A 72 6.87 19.91 15.93
N PRO A 73 6.51 19.82 17.23
CA PRO A 73 6.67 18.57 18.00
C PRO A 73 6.00 17.36 17.33
N ALA A 74 4.86 17.58 16.67
CA ALA A 74 4.17 16.56 15.89
C ALA A 74 5.02 16.06 14.70
N LEU A 75 5.59 16.98 13.92
CA LEU A 75 6.48 16.64 12.80
C LEU A 75 7.70 15.83 13.29
N GLN A 76 8.31 16.26 14.40
CA GLN A 76 9.45 15.54 14.99
C GLN A 76 9.05 14.12 15.44
N ARG A 77 7.86 13.96 16.02
CA ARG A 77 7.33 12.65 16.42
C ARG A 77 7.10 11.72 15.22
N VAL A 78 6.48 12.22 14.16
CA VAL A 78 6.28 11.45 12.92
C VAL A 78 7.63 11.03 12.32
N GLN A 79 8.59 11.95 12.23
CA GLN A 79 9.95 11.64 11.77
C GLN A 79 10.66 10.59 12.63
N ALA A 80 10.51 10.66 13.96
CA ALA A 80 11.07 9.66 14.86
C ALA A 80 10.45 8.25 14.65
N LEU A 81 9.14 8.18 14.39
CA LEU A 81 8.46 6.94 14.04
C LEU A 81 8.94 6.39 12.69
N GLN A 82 9.08 7.24 11.67
CA GLN A 82 9.65 6.86 10.38
C GLN A 82 11.07 6.31 10.51
N GLU A 83 11.95 6.97 11.28
CA GLU A 83 13.31 6.50 11.52
C GLU A 83 13.33 5.18 12.30
N THR A 84 12.40 5.00 13.24
CA THR A 84 12.21 3.73 13.95
C THR A 84 11.78 2.63 12.97
N ALA A 85 10.80 2.89 12.12
CA ALA A 85 10.35 1.95 11.10
C ALA A 85 11.49 1.53 10.15
N LYS A 86 12.33 2.49 9.71
CA LYS A 86 13.53 2.23 8.90
C LYS A 86 14.54 1.35 9.64
N LYS A 87 14.79 1.63 10.93
CA LYS A 87 15.70 0.82 11.77
C LYS A 87 15.19 -0.61 11.95
N LEU A 88 13.89 -0.79 12.19
CA LEU A 88 13.25 -2.10 12.31
C LEU A 88 13.36 -2.88 10.98
N ARG A 89 13.06 -2.23 9.85
CA ARG A 89 13.24 -2.80 8.51
C ARG A 89 14.68 -3.27 8.27
N LYS A 90 15.68 -2.44 8.58
CA LYS A 90 17.11 -2.80 8.46
C LYS A 90 17.51 -3.99 9.34
N ARG A 91 16.83 -4.22 10.46
CA ARG A 91 17.05 -5.36 11.36
C ARG A 91 16.23 -6.60 10.98
N GLY A 92 15.43 -6.54 9.91
CA GLY A 92 14.54 -7.62 9.49
C GLY A 92 13.21 -7.69 10.26
N ASP A 93 12.95 -6.77 11.20
CA ASP A 93 11.66 -6.66 11.87
C ASP A 93 10.66 -5.89 10.98
N LEU A 94 10.15 -6.59 9.98
CA LEU A 94 9.23 -6.07 8.98
C LEU A 94 7.85 -5.74 9.57
N GLU A 95 7.35 -6.56 10.49
CA GLU A 95 6.06 -6.34 11.13
C GLU A 95 6.11 -5.14 12.08
N GLY A 96 7.17 -5.02 12.89
CA GLY A 96 7.43 -3.83 13.68
C GLY A 96 7.57 -2.57 12.82
N SER A 97 8.22 -2.69 11.65
CA SER A 97 8.34 -1.59 10.70
C SER A 97 6.97 -1.11 10.19
N LEU A 98 6.12 -2.02 9.69
CA LEU A 98 4.77 -1.67 9.20
C LEU A 98 3.90 -1.04 10.30
N ARG A 99 3.93 -1.60 11.52
CA ARG A 99 3.21 -1.02 12.67
C ARG A 99 3.65 0.42 12.97
N LYS A 100 4.94 0.72 12.84
CA LYS A 100 5.46 2.08 13.05
C LYS A 100 5.11 3.04 11.92
N GLU A 101 5.00 2.57 10.68
CA GLU A 101 4.50 3.37 9.54
C GLU A 101 3.00 3.70 9.68
N GLU A 102 2.21 2.73 10.15
CA GLU A 102 0.79 2.94 10.49
C GLU A 102 0.62 3.94 11.65
N GLU A 103 1.42 3.77 12.72
CA GLU A 103 1.44 4.71 13.85
C GLU A 103 1.83 6.13 13.39
N ALA A 104 2.84 6.26 12.54
CA ALA A 104 3.24 7.54 11.95
C ALA A 104 2.10 8.19 11.18
N SER A 105 1.36 7.41 10.39
CA SER A 105 0.22 7.89 9.58
C SER A 105 -0.91 8.41 10.47
N ARG A 106 -1.27 7.66 11.53
CA ARG A 106 -2.29 8.10 12.50
C ARG A 106 -1.87 9.35 13.26
N VAL A 107 -0.62 9.42 13.72
CA VAL A 107 -0.08 10.60 14.42
C VAL A 107 -0.07 11.81 13.49
N ALA A 108 0.32 11.65 12.23
CA ALA A 108 0.31 12.73 11.25
C ALA A 108 -1.11 13.27 11.02
N ALA A 109 -2.08 12.38 10.78
CA ALA A 109 -3.48 12.76 10.57
C ALA A 109 -4.09 13.47 11.79
N ALA A 110 -3.82 12.97 13.00
CA ALA A 110 -4.37 13.54 14.23
C ALA A 110 -3.70 14.86 14.67
N SER A 111 -2.50 15.16 14.16
CA SER A 111 -1.70 16.31 14.60
C SER A 111 -1.66 17.47 13.61
N LEU A 112 -2.54 17.46 12.62
CA LEU A 112 -2.64 18.51 11.61
C LEU A 112 -2.90 19.87 12.26
N THR A 113 -2.02 20.83 11.98
CA THR A 113 -2.13 22.21 12.48
C THR A 113 -2.79 23.15 11.47
N ALA A 114 -2.89 22.72 10.22
CA ALA A 114 -3.56 23.42 9.14
C ALA A 114 -4.50 22.46 8.39
N PRO A 115 -5.70 22.91 7.99
CA PRO A 115 -6.60 22.09 7.20
C PRO A 115 -5.98 21.81 5.82
N PRO A 116 -5.89 20.54 5.39
CA PRO A 116 -5.44 20.21 4.06
C PRO A 116 -6.41 20.77 3.00
N PRO A 117 -5.93 21.14 1.79
CA PRO A 117 -6.78 21.56 0.69
C PRO A 117 -7.83 20.50 0.36
N ARG A 118 -9.06 20.93 0.09
CA ARG A 118 -10.17 20.04 -0.29
C ARG A 118 -9.81 19.08 -1.43
N ALA A 119 -9.05 19.57 -2.43
CA ALA A 119 -8.59 18.77 -3.56
C ALA A 119 -7.70 17.59 -3.13
N ALA A 120 -6.72 17.82 -2.24
CA ALA A 120 -5.85 16.76 -1.75
C ALA A 120 -6.62 15.68 -0.97
N VAL A 121 -7.66 16.07 -0.22
CA VAL A 121 -8.55 15.13 0.47
C VAL A 121 -9.42 14.34 -0.53
N ALA A 122 -9.90 14.99 -1.59
CA ALA A 122 -10.66 14.34 -2.65
C ALA A 122 -9.81 13.33 -3.45
N ASP A 123 -8.55 13.65 -3.73
CA ASP A 123 -7.62 12.73 -4.40
C ASP A 123 -7.35 11.49 -3.54
N ALA A 124 -7.19 11.68 -2.22
CA ALA A 124 -7.03 10.59 -1.27
C ALA A 124 -8.28 9.68 -1.19
N LEU A 125 -9.49 10.25 -1.25
CA LEU A 125 -10.74 9.49 -1.37
C LEU A 125 -10.76 8.66 -2.66
N ALA A 126 -10.43 9.27 -3.81
CA ALA A 126 -10.40 8.58 -5.09
C ALA A 126 -9.37 7.44 -5.11
N SER A 127 -8.26 7.58 -4.39
CA SER A 127 -7.30 6.50 -4.20
C SER A 127 -7.91 5.32 -3.43
N LEU A 128 -8.61 5.57 -2.32
CA LEU A 128 -9.34 4.53 -1.58
C LEU A 128 -10.44 3.87 -2.41
N ASP A 129 -11.15 4.60 -3.27
CA ASP A 129 -12.14 4.02 -4.19
C ASP A 129 -11.49 3.03 -5.16
N ARG A 130 -10.31 3.35 -5.71
CA ARG A 130 -9.57 2.40 -6.55
C ARG A 130 -9.14 1.15 -5.79
N TRP A 131 -8.73 1.29 -4.53
CA TRP A 131 -8.44 0.12 -3.70
C TRP A 131 -9.71 -0.71 -3.44
N THR A 132 -10.82 -0.05 -3.12
CA THR A 132 -12.11 -0.68 -2.83
C THR A 132 -12.62 -1.47 -4.03
N GLY A 133 -12.56 -0.91 -5.24
CA GLY A 133 -12.91 -1.62 -6.47
C GLY A 133 -12.04 -2.87 -6.71
N ARG A 134 -10.71 -2.78 -6.50
CA ARG A 134 -9.82 -3.96 -6.59
C ARG A 134 -10.15 -5.03 -5.55
N ALA A 135 -10.52 -4.61 -4.33
CA ALA A 135 -10.89 -5.52 -3.25
C ALA A 135 -12.25 -6.19 -3.49
N GLU A 136 -13.21 -5.45 -4.05
CA GLU A 136 -14.51 -5.98 -4.50
C GLU A 136 -14.34 -7.04 -5.59
N GLU A 137 -13.59 -6.75 -6.65
CA GLU A 137 -13.28 -7.72 -7.70
C GLU A 137 -12.58 -8.97 -7.14
N ALA A 138 -11.69 -8.80 -6.17
CA ALA A 138 -11.01 -9.91 -5.51
C ALA A 138 -12.00 -10.75 -4.67
N TYR A 139 -12.92 -10.11 -3.96
CA TYR A 139 -13.96 -10.76 -3.16
C TYR A 139 -14.96 -11.52 -4.02
N GLU A 140 -15.41 -10.96 -5.14
CA GLU A 140 -16.30 -11.63 -6.10
C GLU A 140 -15.68 -12.92 -6.65
N ARG A 141 -14.38 -12.90 -6.94
CA ARG A 141 -13.63 -14.10 -7.36
C ARG A 141 -13.40 -15.08 -6.21
N HIS A 142 -13.16 -14.58 -5.01
CA HIS A 142 -12.78 -15.35 -3.83
C HIS A 142 -13.46 -14.80 -2.56
N PRO A 143 -14.68 -15.28 -2.24
CA PRO A 143 -15.45 -14.75 -1.12
C PRO A 143 -14.84 -15.19 0.21
N LEU A 144 -13.93 -14.37 0.74
CA LEU A 144 -13.26 -14.57 2.02
C LEU A 144 -13.81 -13.61 3.06
N GLN A 145 -14.21 -14.15 4.22
CA GLN A 145 -14.76 -13.35 5.31
C GLN A 145 -13.80 -12.23 5.75
N GLU A 146 -12.51 -12.55 5.91
CA GLU A 146 -11.49 -11.58 6.31
C GLU A 146 -11.36 -10.41 5.33
N LEU A 147 -11.48 -10.67 4.01
CA LEU A 147 -11.48 -9.60 3.01
C LEU A 147 -12.79 -8.80 3.05
N SER A 148 -13.93 -9.47 3.28
CA SER A 148 -15.22 -8.82 3.45
C SER A 148 -15.25 -7.86 4.64
N ASP A 149 -14.69 -8.28 5.78
CA ASP A 149 -14.63 -7.49 7.00
C ASP A 149 -13.76 -6.25 6.79
N GLY A 150 -12.55 -6.42 6.25
CA GLY A 150 -11.65 -5.32 5.92
C GLY A 150 -12.25 -4.36 4.88
N LEU A 151 -12.91 -4.87 3.84
CA LEU A 151 -13.63 -4.06 2.86
C LEU A 151 -14.76 -3.24 3.51
N GLY A 152 -15.51 -3.86 4.42
CA GLY A 152 -16.56 -3.18 5.20
C GLY A 152 -16.02 -2.02 6.04
N ALA A 153 -14.93 -2.27 6.77
CA ALA A 153 -14.26 -1.25 7.59
C ALA A 153 -13.69 -0.10 6.74
N VAL A 154 -13.05 -0.39 5.60
CA VAL A 154 -12.55 0.64 4.68
C VAL A 154 -13.68 1.49 4.12
N ARG A 155 -14.79 0.88 3.69
CA ARG A 155 -15.97 1.60 3.18
C ARG A 155 -16.58 2.51 4.24
N GLN A 156 -16.75 2.02 5.46
CA GLN A 156 -17.29 2.80 6.58
C GLN A 156 -16.47 4.08 6.82
N GLU A 157 -15.15 3.94 6.93
CA GLU A 157 -14.25 5.08 7.17
C GLU A 157 -14.18 6.01 5.96
N ARG A 158 -14.17 5.47 4.72
CA ARG A 158 -14.24 6.29 3.51
C ARG A 158 -15.53 7.12 3.46
N ASP A 159 -16.68 6.53 3.78
CA ASP A 159 -17.97 7.22 3.76
C ASP A 159 -18.03 8.32 4.84
N ALA A 160 -17.46 8.05 6.02
CA ALA A 160 -17.29 9.05 7.07
C ALA A 160 -16.37 10.21 6.61
N ALA A 161 -15.27 9.92 5.92
CA ALA A 161 -14.38 10.91 5.33
C ALA A 161 -15.09 11.77 4.27
N ALA A 162 -15.86 11.15 3.37
CA ALA A 162 -16.64 11.84 2.34
C ALA A 162 -17.72 12.74 2.95
N ALA A 163 -18.39 12.28 4.00
CA ALA A 163 -19.38 13.07 4.74
C ALA A 163 -18.74 14.27 5.45
N ALA A 164 -17.58 14.09 6.10
CA ALA A 164 -16.82 15.18 6.71
C ALA A 164 -16.37 16.21 5.66
N LEU A 165 -15.84 15.75 4.53
CA LEU A 165 -15.45 16.62 3.42
C LEU A 165 -16.65 17.41 2.88
N THR A 166 -17.82 16.79 2.75
CA THR A 166 -19.06 17.47 2.32
C THR A 166 -19.46 18.61 3.27
N ARG A 167 -19.25 18.44 4.58
CA ARG A 167 -19.46 19.49 5.58
C ARG A 167 -18.36 20.56 5.62
N GLY A 168 -17.31 20.41 4.82
CA GLY A 168 -16.15 21.31 4.82
C GLY A 168 -15.12 21.02 5.91
N ASP A 169 -15.26 19.91 6.65
CA ASP A 169 -14.35 19.50 7.71
C ASP A 169 -13.25 18.60 7.14
N THR A 170 -12.21 19.22 6.57
CA THR A 170 -11.08 18.50 5.97
C THR A 170 -10.19 17.81 7.00
N LEU A 171 -10.17 18.29 8.26
CA LEU A 171 -9.40 17.67 9.34
C LEU A 171 -10.01 16.35 9.77
N ALA A 172 -11.33 16.32 10.04
CA ALA A 172 -12.03 15.08 10.35
C ALA A 172 -11.96 14.09 9.17
N ALA A 173 -12.07 14.59 7.93
CA ALA A 173 -11.93 13.74 6.75
C ALA A 173 -10.57 13.03 6.70
N VAL A 174 -9.47 13.72 7.03
CA VAL A 174 -8.14 13.10 7.05
C VAL A 174 -7.99 12.06 8.15
N GLY A 175 -8.59 12.26 9.33
CA GLY A 175 -8.62 11.25 10.38
C GLY A 175 -9.22 9.93 9.89
N HIS A 176 -10.39 10.00 9.26
CA HIS A 176 -11.07 8.85 8.66
C HIS A 176 -10.28 8.22 7.49
N LEU A 177 -9.69 9.04 6.61
CA LEU A 177 -8.84 8.56 5.52
C LEU A 177 -7.62 7.79 6.02
N ALA A 178 -6.98 8.26 7.09
CA ALA A 178 -5.82 7.57 7.67
C ALA A 178 -6.21 6.21 8.25
N GLN A 179 -7.38 6.10 8.89
CA GLN A 179 -7.90 4.83 9.39
C GLN A 179 -8.25 3.86 8.24
N ALA A 180 -8.97 4.34 7.22
CA ALA A 180 -9.29 3.55 6.03
C ALA A 180 -8.02 3.04 5.33
N ALA A 181 -7.00 3.90 5.16
CA ALA A 181 -5.75 3.53 4.52
C ALA A 181 -4.91 2.56 5.38
N ALA A 182 -4.99 2.63 6.71
CA ALA A 182 -4.37 1.65 7.60
C ALA A 182 -5.01 0.27 7.42
N GLU A 183 -6.34 0.20 7.39
CA GLU A 183 -7.08 -1.04 7.17
C GLU A 183 -6.78 -1.65 5.79
N ALA A 184 -6.82 -0.84 4.72
CA ALA A 184 -6.46 -1.27 3.38
C ALA A 184 -5.04 -1.89 3.30
N ARG A 185 -4.08 -1.33 4.05
CA ARG A 185 -2.69 -1.84 4.11
C ARG A 185 -2.57 -3.22 4.74
N GLN A 186 -3.50 -3.63 5.61
CA GLN A 186 -3.49 -4.99 6.19
C GLN A 186 -3.69 -6.07 5.13
N HIS A 187 -4.32 -5.72 4.00
CA HIS A 187 -4.53 -6.60 2.85
C HIS A 187 -3.50 -6.38 1.73
N SER A 188 -2.47 -5.56 1.96
CA SER A 188 -1.38 -5.39 0.99
C SER A 188 -0.59 -6.69 0.80
N PRO A 189 0.08 -6.90 -0.36
CA PRO A 189 0.90 -8.10 -0.57
C PRO A 189 2.00 -8.26 0.49
N ALA A 190 2.57 -7.16 0.99
CA ALA A 190 3.55 -7.21 2.08
C ALA A 190 2.92 -7.72 3.39
N ALA A 191 1.80 -7.14 3.84
CA ALA A 191 1.14 -7.55 5.09
C ALA A 191 0.63 -8.99 5.02
N VAL A 192 0.04 -9.39 3.90
CA VAL A 192 -0.40 -10.78 3.68
C VAL A 192 0.80 -11.73 3.65
N ALA A 193 1.90 -11.38 2.98
CA ALA A 193 3.12 -12.18 2.98
C ALA A 193 3.65 -12.41 4.41
N LEU A 194 3.64 -11.39 5.26
CA LEU A 194 4.06 -11.53 6.67
C LEU A 194 3.19 -12.51 7.46
N ARG A 195 1.86 -12.47 7.29
CA ARG A 195 0.96 -13.45 7.92
C ARG A 195 1.22 -14.87 7.42
N VAL A 196 1.45 -15.03 6.12
CA VAL A 196 1.82 -16.32 5.52
C VAL A 196 3.17 -16.81 6.07
N PHE A 197 4.15 -15.92 6.24
CA PHE A 197 5.45 -16.26 6.84
C PHE A 197 5.29 -16.77 8.25
N ALA A 198 4.55 -16.04 9.10
CA ALA A 198 4.35 -16.42 10.49
C ALA A 198 3.76 -17.84 10.57
N ARG A 199 2.79 -18.15 9.70
CA ARG A 199 2.20 -19.48 9.63
C ARG A 199 3.19 -20.55 9.13
N ALA A 200 3.93 -20.27 8.06
CA ALA A 200 4.91 -21.22 7.53
C ALA A 200 6.04 -21.49 8.53
N GLU A 201 6.51 -20.47 9.25
CA GLU A 201 7.53 -20.62 10.29
C GLU A 201 7.05 -21.45 11.47
N GLU A 202 5.81 -21.28 11.90
CA GLU A 202 5.20 -22.10 12.95
C GLU A 202 5.29 -23.59 12.58
N VAL A 203 4.93 -23.93 11.34
CA VAL A 203 4.97 -25.33 10.89
C VAL A 203 6.41 -25.83 10.72
N VAL A 204 7.33 -25.02 10.20
CA VAL A 204 8.76 -25.40 10.13
C VAL A 204 9.33 -25.64 11.53
N LYS A 205 9.02 -24.78 12.50
CA LYS A 205 9.48 -24.90 13.90
C LYS A 205 8.83 -26.06 14.65
N SER A 206 7.68 -26.57 14.18
CA SER A 206 7.02 -27.73 14.78
C SER A 206 7.83 -29.03 14.66
N GLY A 207 8.88 -29.06 13.82
CA GLY A 207 9.75 -30.23 13.65
C GLY A 207 9.12 -31.38 12.86
N ARG A 208 7.92 -31.19 12.29
CA ARG A 208 7.19 -32.23 11.54
C ARG A 208 7.74 -32.50 10.14
N LEU A 209 8.69 -31.68 9.66
CA LEU A 209 9.23 -31.78 8.32
C LEU A 209 10.55 -32.55 8.29
N PRO A 210 10.81 -33.33 7.21
CA PRO A 210 12.15 -33.82 6.92
C PRO A 210 13.17 -32.67 6.85
N LYS A 211 14.42 -32.94 7.27
CA LYS A 211 15.48 -31.92 7.37
C LYS A 211 15.70 -31.13 6.07
N GLU A 212 15.65 -31.80 4.92
CA GLU A 212 15.86 -31.17 3.61
C GLU A 212 14.73 -30.21 3.24
N GLU A 213 13.49 -30.59 3.54
CA GLU A 213 12.31 -29.76 3.28
C GLU A 213 12.21 -28.59 4.25
N ALA A 214 12.54 -28.80 5.52
CA ALA A 214 12.67 -27.71 6.49
C ALA A 214 13.71 -26.69 6.01
N ALA A 215 14.87 -27.14 5.53
CA ALA A 215 15.91 -26.25 4.99
C ALA A 215 15.47 -25.53 3.71
N ARG A 216 14.69 -26.20 2.85
CA ARG A 216 14.14 -25.60 1.63
C ARG A 216 13.09 -24.54 1.95
N ALA A 217 12.15 -24.84 2.84
CA ALA A 217 11.13 -23.89 3.30
C ALA A 217 11.78 -22.66 3.95
N ASP A 218 12.78 -22.86 4.81
CA ASP A 218 13.54 -21.80 5.46
C ASP A 218 14.28 -20.89 4.45
N ARG A 219 14.86 -21.45 3.38
CA ARG A 219 15.43 -20.65 2.27
C ARG A 219 14.36 -19.81 1.55
N LEU A 220 13.20 -20.38 1.25
CA LEU A 220 12.11 -19.66 0.60
C LEU A 220 11.60 -18.50 1.45
N LEU A 221 11.45 -18.72 2.77
CA LEU A 221 11.04 -17.70 3.72
C LEU A 221 12.05 -16.55 3.81
N ARG A 222 13.37 -16.85 3.81
CA ARG A 222 14.40 -15.80 3.69
C ARG A 222 14.26 -14.99 2.40
N TYR A 223 14.14 -15.63 1.24
CA TYR A 223 14.02 -14.93 -0.04
C TYR A 223 12.74 -14.10 -0.16
N ALA A 224 11.69 -14.50 0.55
CA ALA A 224 10.46 -13.77 0.58
C ALA A 224 10.57 -12.53 1.48
N ARG A 225 11.27 -12.61 2.63
CA ARG A 225 11.64 -11.45 3.45
C ARG A 225 12.51 -10.46 2.67
N ASP A 226 13.52 -10.96 1.97
CA ASP A 226 14.38 -10.12 1.13
C ASP A 226 13.58 -9.37 0.05
N ALA A 227 12.55 -10.01 -0.50
CA ALA A 227 11.65 -9.37 -1.46
C ALA A 227 10.82 -8.24 -0.82
N VAL A 228 10.34 -8.40 0.42
CA VAL A 228 9.69 -7.28 1.15
C VAL A 228 10.69 -6.15 1.39
N LEU A 229 11.91 -6.48 1.83
CA LEU A 229 12.96 -5.48 2.12
C LEU A 229 13.38 -4.68 0.89
N THR A 230 13.38 -5.30 -0.28
CA THR A 230 13.76 -4.70 -1.57
C THR A 230 12.60 -4.04 -2.31
N GLY A 231 11.40 -4.02 -1.72
CA GLY A 231 10.23 -3.34 -2.30
C GLY A 231 9.54 -4.12 -3.42
N ASP A 232 9.66 -5.45 -3.44
CA ASP A 232 8.92 -6.35 -4.34
C ASP A 232 7.91 -7.20 -3.52
N PRO A 233 6.82 -6.59 -3.03
CA PRO A 233 5.86 -7.25 -2.14
C PRO A 233 5.07 -8.36 -2.85
N ASP A 234 4.92 -8.30 -4.18
CA ASP A 234 4.27 -9.34 -4.98
C ASP A 234 5.10 -10.62 -5.02
N ARG A 235 6.42 -10.48 -5.28
CA ARG A 235 7.34 -11.61 -5.19
C ARG A 235 7.42 -12.16 -3.77
N ALA A 236 7.37 -11.29 -2.75
CA ALA A 236 7.32 -11.72 -1.37
C ALA A 236 6.09 -12.61 -1.09
N PHE A 237 4.89 -12.16 -1.50
CA PHE A 237 3.66 -12.92 -1.36
C PHE A 237 3.74 -14.30 -2.03
N ARG A 238 4.11 -14.35 -3.32
CA ARG A 238 4.22 -15.63 -4.06
C ARG A 238 5.19 -16.61 -3.42
N ARG A 239 6.35 -16.12 -2.95
CA ARG A 239 7.34 -16.96 -2.27
C ARG A 239 6.86 -17.43 -0.90
N ALA A 240 6.16 -16.56 -0.15
CA ALA A 240 5.54 -16.92 1.13
C ALA A 240 4.57 -18.08 0.96
N VAL A 241 3.65 -17.94 0.01
CA VAL A 241 2.61 -18.92 -0.24
C VAL A 241 3.23 -20.23 -0.71
N TYR A 242 4.19 -20.19 -1.63
CA TYR A 242 4.89 -21.39 -2.08
C TYR A 242 5.64 -22.10 -0.95
N ALA A 243 6.26 -21.36 -0.02
CA ALA A 243 6.88 -21.96 1.16
C ALA A 243 5.84 -22.69 2.03
N LEU A 244 4.66 -22.10 2.25
CA LEU A 244 3.59 -22.74 3.02
C LEU A 244 3.04 -23.98 2.30
N GLN A 245 2.79 -23.92 0.99
CA GLN A 245 2.35 -25.07 0.19
C GLN A 245 3.33 -26.26 0.29
N LEU A 246 4.63 -25.97 0.21
CA LEU A 246 5.67 -27.00 0.34
C LEU A 246 5.54 -27.70 1.69
N VAL A 247 5.47 -26.93 2.77
CA VAL A 247 5.39 -27.43 4.13
C VAL A 247 4.14 -28.29 4.36
N GLU A 248 3.00 -27.92 3.79
CA GLU A 248 1.75 -28.68 3.91
C GLU A 248 1.71 -29.96 3.09
N SER A 249 2.28 -29.94 1.88
CA SER A 249 2.31 -31.13 1.02
C SER A 249 3.01 -32.33 1.68
N TYR A 250 3.87 -32.05 2.68
CA TYR A 250 4.49 -33.05 3.53
C TYR A 250 3.66 -33.39 4.78
N ALA A 251 3.02 -32.39 5.41
CA ALA A 251 2.18 -32.64 6.59
C ALA A 251 0.91 -33.45 6.30
N ALA A 252 0.47 -33.50 5.04
CA ALA A 252 -0.69 -34.28 4.60
C ALA A 252 -0.38 -35.75 4.26
N ARG A 253 0.90 -36.17 4.34
CA ARG A 253 1.35 -37.56 4.12
C ARG A 253 1.56 -38.28 5.44
#